data_AF-A0A8I2H7T1-F1
#
_entry.id   AF-A0A8I2H7T1-F1
#
_cell.length_a   1.000
_cell.length_b   1.000
_cell.length_c   1.000
_cell.angle_alpha   90.00
_cell.angle_beta   90.00
_cell.angle_gamma   90.00
#
_symmetry.space_group_name_H-M   'P 1'
#
loop_
_entity.id
_entity.type
_entity.pdbx_description
1 polymer ?
#
loop_
_entity_poly.entity_id
_entity_poly.type
_entity_poly.pdbx_seq_one_letter_code
_entity_poly.pdbx_strand_id
1 'polypeptide(L)'
;MHCEGALESLQKALTHVTPHKKQKSMLVGIVLMIERLAGGEQLSKDSFPPEGDLPKGSGKFHAFKRIPIRAYCWRSKKHPNTYFISHYIYKDFDKLKDKDIQKVHRNWKSKEE
;
A
#
# COMPACT_ATOMS: atom_id res chain seq x y z
N MET A 1 9.04 -3.95 2.13
CA MET A 1 8.87 -4.29 3.56
C MET A 1 7.50 -3.89 4.04
N HIS A 2 6.87 -4.71 4.86
CA HIS A 2 5.56 -4.42 5.46
C HIS A 2 5.74 -3.76 6.82
N CYS A 3 4.93 -2.74 7.11
CA CYS A 3 4.83 -2.17 8.45
C CYS A 3 4.05 -3.10 9.38
N GLU A 4 4.16 -2.85 10.67
CA GLU A 4 3.36 -3.55 11.69
C GLU A 4 1.86 -3.42 11.38
N GLY A 5 1.12 -4.53 11.46
CA GLY A 5 -0.32 -4.56 11.17
C GLY A 5 -0.67 -4.59 9.67
N ALA A 6 0.31 -4.55 8.76
CA ALA A 6 0.03 -4.49 7.33
C ALA A 6 -0.49 -5.83 6.80
N LEU A 7 0.09 -6.96 7.18
CA LEU A 7 -0.36 -8.27 6.70
C LEU A 7 -1.74 -8.64 7.26
N GLU A 8 -2.02 -8.24 8.50
CA GLU A 8 -3.33 -8.37 9.14
C GLU A 8 -4.37 -7.54 8.41
N SER A 9 -4.02 -6.30 8.01
CA SER A 9 -4.90 -5.46 7.20
C SER A 9 -5.14 -6.03 5.80
N LEU A 10 -4.16 -6.72 5.21
CA LEU A 10 -4.33 -7.44 3.94
C LEU A 10 -5.32 -8.58 4.09
N GLN A 11 -5.15 -9.40 5.13
CA GLN A 11 -6.06 -10.51 5.41
C GLN A 11 -7.48 -10.00 5.62
N LYS A 12 -7.66 -8.92 6.39
CA LYS A 12 -8.96 -8.26 6.59
C LYS A 12 -9.52 -7.67 5.29
N ALA A 13 -8.71 -7.07 4.43
CA ALA A 13 -9.18 -6.55 3.14
C ALA A 13 -9.64 -7.69 2.21
N LEU A 14 -8.92 -8.83 2.23
CA LEU A 14 -9.26 -9.99 1.42
C LEU A 14 -10.60 -10.61 1.83
N THR A 15 -10.98 -10.61 3.12
CA THR A 15 -12.28 -11.18 3.54
C THR A 15 -13.48 -10.49 2.88
N HIS A 16 -13.34 -9.22 2.47
CA HIS A 16 -14.38 -8.44 1.81
C HIS A 16 -14.46 -8.68 0.30
N VAL A 17 -13.47 -9.36 -0.30
CA VAL A 17 -13.46 -9.63 -1.74
C VAL A 17 -14.52 -10.67 -2.11
N THR A 18 -15.43 -10.25 -2.98
CA THR A 18 -16.47 -11.11 -3.57
C THR A 18 -16.29 -11.27 -5.09
N PRO A 19 -16.65 -12.44 -5.65
CA PRO A 19 -16.94 -13.69 -4.93
C PRO A 19 -15.69 -14.24 -4.22
N HIS A 20 -15.89 -14.90 -3.06
CA HIS A 20 -14.80 -15.38 -2.19
C HIS A 20 -13.74 -16.24 -2.91
N LYS A 21 -14.13 -17.01 -3.93
CA LYS A 21 -13.19 -17.78 -4.77
C LYS A 21 -12.09 -16.95 -5.43
N LYS A 22 -12.28 -15.63 -5.58
CA LYS A 22 -11.27 -14.71 -6.13
C LYS A 22 -10.21 -14.28 -5.13
N GLN A 23 -10.40 -14.50 -3.83
CA GLN A 23 -9.46 -14.07 -2.79
C GLN A 23 -8.04 -14.58 -3.02
N LYS A 24 -7.89 -15.87 -3.38
CA LYS A 24 -6.58 -16.48 -3.68
C LYS A 24 -5.92 -15.80 -4.89
N SER A 25 -6.66 -15.57 -5.96
CA SER A 25 -6.14 -14.88 -7.15
C SER A 25 -5.76 -13.42 -6.85
N MET A 26 -6.51 -12.74 -5.98
CA MET A 26 -6.17 -11.40 -5.52
C MET A 26 -4.88 -11.39 -4.70
N LEU A 27 -4.73 -12.31 -3.75
CA LEU A 27 -3.50 -12.44 -2.97
C LEU A 27 -2.29 -12.70 -3.87
N VAL A 28 -2.39 -13.64 -4.81
CA VAL A 28 -1.31 -13.91 -5.79
C VAL A 28 -0.97 -12.66 -6.59
N GLY A 29 -1.98 -11.93 -7.08
CA GLY A 29 -1.76 -10.68 -7.81
C GLY A 29 -1.08 -9.59 -6.98
N ILE A 30 -1.34 -9.56 -5.67
CA ILE A 30 -0.66 -8.64 -4.73
C ILE A 30 0.79 -9.05 -4.54
N VAL A 31 1.07 -10.34 -4.31
CA VAL A 31 2.44 -10.86 -4.14
C VAL A 31 3.29 -10.56 -5.37
N LEU A 32 2.82 -10.93 -6.56
CA LEU A 32 3.54 -10.71 -7.82
C LEU A 32 3.90 -9.24 -8.04
N MET A 33 3.02 -8.35 -7.62
CA MET A 33 3.28 -6.93 -7.78
C MET A 33 4.25 -6.36 -6.73
N ILE A 34 4.22 -6.87 -5.50
CA ILE A 34 5.25 -6.53 -4.51
C ILE A 34 6.62 -6.98 -5.01
N GLU A 35 6.71 -8.16 -5.64
CA GLU A 35 7.92 -8.65 -6.29
C GLU A 35 8.41 -7.72 -7.40
N ARG A 36 7.50 -7.28 -8.30
CA ARG A 36 7.84 -6.29 -9.34
C ARG A 36 8.37 -4.98 -8.76
N LEU A 37 7.71 -4.47 -7.72
CA LEU A 37 8.12 -3.24 -7.05
C LEU A 37 9.50 -3.40 -6.38
N ALA A 38 9.78 -4.56 -5.77
CA ALA A 38 11.07 -4.88 -5.19
C ALA A 38 12.16 -5.08 -6.26
N GLY A 39 11.79 -5.58 -7.44
CA GLY A 39 12.65 -5.70 -8.62
C GLY A 39 12.95 -4.37 -9.32
N GLY A 40 12.36 -3.26 -8.87
CA GLY A 40 12.57 -1.93 -9.44
C GLY A 40 11.79 -1.67 -10.73
N GLU A 41 10.81 -2.50 -11.05
CA GLU A 41 9.94 -2.28 -12.22
C GLU A 41 9.08 -1.02 -12.04
N GLN A 42 8.97 -0.23 -13.10
CA GLN A 42 8.15 0.97 -13.10
C GLN A 42 6.67 0.59 -13.26
N LEU A 43 5.88 0.86 -12.22
CA LEU A 43 4.42 0.70 -12.26
C LEU A 43 3.76 1.88 -12.98
N SER A 44 2.69 1.59 -13.72
CA SER A 44 1.91 2.65 -14.40
C SER A 44 1.29 3.61 -13.40
N LYS A 45 1.08 4.87 -13.82
CA LYS A 45 0.40 5.89 -13.00
C LYS A 45 -1.01 5.47 -12.60
N ASP A 46 -1.68 4.64 -13.39
CA ASP A 46 -3.00 4.11 -13.06
C ASP A 46 -2.96 3.12 -11.89
N SER A 47 -1.94 2.25 -11.88
CA SER A 47 -1.76 1.21 -10.88
C SER A 47 -1.07 1.71 -9.62
N PHE A 48 -0.32 2.81 -9.71
CA PHE A 48 0.52 3.34 -8.63
C PHE A 48 0.51 4.88 -8.53
N PRO A 49 -0.67 5.54 -8.46
CA PRO A 49 -0.71 6.98 -8.35
C PRO A 49 -0.21 7.47 -6.98
N PRO A 50 0.27 8.72 -6.92
CA PRO A 50 0.41 9.42 -5.64
C PRO A 50 -0.99 9.65 -5.03
N GLU A 51 -1.11 9.45 -3.72
CA GLU A 51 -2.38 9.63 -2.99
C GLU A 51 -2.32 10.79 -1.98
N GLY A 52 -1.12 11.17 -1.52
CA GLY A 52 -0.95 12.31 -0.63
C GLY A 52 0.49 12.55 -0.24
N ASP A 53 0.72 13.57 0.58
CA ASP A 53 2.05 13.99 1.00
C ASP A 53 2.50 13.27 2.28
N LEU A 54 3.80 12.99 2.38
CA LEU A 54 4.45 12.50 3.59
C LEU A 54 4.83 13.67 4.50
N PRO A 55 4.99 13.44 5.82
CA PRO A 55 5.39 14.48 6.75
C PRO A 55 6.72 15.15 6.38
N LYS A 56 6.90 16.41 6.83
CA LYS A 56 8.15 17.18 6.67
C LYS A 56 8.60 17.40 5.20
N GLY A 57 7.67 17.38 4.25
CA GLY A 57 8.03 17.52 2.83
C GLY A 57 8.84 16.33 2.29
N SER A 58 8.72 15.17 2.93
CA SER A 58 9.53 13.98 2.61
C SER A 58 9.16 13.30 1.30
N GLY A 59 8.22 13.87 0.54
CA GLY A 59 7.72 13.36 -0.72
C GLY A 59 6.26 12.96 -0.62
N LYS A 60 5.85 12.02 -1.45
CA LYS A 60 4.48 11.52 -1.53
C LYS A 60 4.40 10.05 -1.13
N PHE A 61 3.27 9.65 -0.58
CA PHE A 61 2.89 8.26 -0.51
C PHE A 61 1.96 7.92 -1.69
N HIS A 62 1.98 6.66 -2.07
CA HIS A 62 1.28 6.12 -3.22
C HIS A 62 0.27 5.07 -2.77
N ALA A 63 -0.76 4.84 -3.59
CA ALA A 63 -1.56 3.62 -3.50
C ALA A 63 -1.18 2.71 -4.63
N PHE A 64 -0.78 1.50 -4.28
CA PHE A 64 -0.90 0.41 -5.21
C PHE A 64 -2.36 -0.02 -5.37
N LYS A 65 -2.85 -0.18 -6.61
CA LYS A 65 -4.22 -0.62 -6.90
C LYS A 65 -4.26 -2.04 -7.47
N ARG A 66 -4.74 -2.99 -6.66
CA ARG A 66 -5.29 -4.28 -7.15
C ARG A 66 -6.79 -4.27 -6.92
N ILE A 67 -7.54 -3.60 -7.78
CA ILE A 67 -8.98 -3.33 -7.57
C ILE A 67 -9.72 -4.61 -7.14
N PRO A 68 -10.44 -4.59 -5.99
CA PRO A 68 -10.75 -3.44 -5.13
C PRO A 68 -9.76 -3.18 -3.97
N ILE A 69 -8.69 -3.96 -3.82
CA ILE A 69 -7.69 -3.77 -2.77
C ILE A 69 -6.72 -2.64 -3.14
N ARG A 70 -6.44 -1.77 -2.17
CA ARG A 70 -5.34 -0.79 -2.26
C ARG A 70 -4.31 -1.05 -1.18
N ALA A 71 -3.04 -0.91 -1.51
CA ALA A 71 -1.95 -0.92 -0.55
C ALA A 71 -1.29 0.46 -0.51
N TYR A 72 -1.31 1.13 0.64
CA TYR A 72 -0.65 2.43 0.78
C TYR A 72 0.80 2.24 1.16
N CYS A 73 1.71 2.89 0.44
CA CYS A 73 3.14 2.71 0.64
C CYS A 73 3.94 3.97 0.25
N TRP A 74 5.22 3.98 0.62
CA TRP A 74 6.17 5.00 0.20
C TRP A 74 7.53 4.38 -0.11
N ARG A 75 8.34 5.10 -0.90
CA ARG A 75 9.75 4.79 -1.09
C ARG A 75 10.55 5.40 0.05
N SER A 76 11.35 4.59 0.71
CA SER A 76 12.21 5.04 1.80
C SER A 76 13.33 5.95 1.28
N LYS A 77 13.66 6.97 2.07
CA LYS A 77 14.85 7.80 1.84
C LYS A 77 16.04 7.32 2.66
N LYS A 78 15.77 6.72 3.83
CA LYS A 78 16.78 6.15 4.73
C LYS A 78 17.32 4.81 4.24
N HIS A 79 16.46 3.99 3.65
CA HIS A 79 16.79 2.65 3.16
C HIS A 79 16.76 2.61 1.63
N PRO A 80 17.93 2.58 0.96
CA PRO A 80 18.00 2.52 -0.50
C PRO A 80 17.16 1.37 -1.06
N ASN A 81 16.48 1.62 -2.19
CA ASN A 81 15.66 0.65 -2.92
C ASN A 81 14.59 -0.06 -2.07
N THR A 82 14.17 0.54 -0.96
CA THR A 82 13.18 -0.05 -0.07
C THR A 82 11.85 0.69 -0.19
N TYR A 83 10.78 -0.07 -0.41
CA TYR A 83 9.41 0.41 -0.23
C TYR A 83 8.84 -0.11 1.08
N PHE A 84 8.17 0.77 1.82
CA PHE A 84 7.41 0.40 3.00
C PHE A 84 5.92 0.40 2.70
N ILE A 85 5.27 -0.73 2.90
CA ILE A 85 3.82 -0.88 2.79
C ILE A 85 3.22 -0.62 4.17
N SER A 86 2.48 0.48 4.29
CA SER A 86 1.84 0.90 5.53
C SER A 86 0.73 -0.06 5.96
N HIS A 87 -0.24 -0.29 5.07
CA HIS A 87 -1.40 -1.13 5.28
C HIS A 87 -2.18 -1.31 3.97
N TYR A 88 -3.15 -2.22 4.02
CA TYR A 88 -4.06 -2.54 2.93
C TYR A 88 -5.49 -2.18 3.31
N ILE A 89 -6.27 -1.79 2.30
CA ILE A 89 -7.70 -1.53 2.43
C ILE A 89 -8.47 -2.24 1.33
N TYR A 90 -9.71 -2.61 1.62
CA TYR A 90 -10.73 -2.84 0.62
C TYR A 90 -11.37 -1.47 0.30
N LYS A 91 -11.28 -1.01 -0.94
CA LYS A 91 -11.75 0.31 -1.36
C LYS A 91 -13.20 0.18 -1.86
N ASP A 92 -14.14 0.40 -0.94
CA ASP A 92 -15.59 0.48 -1.17
C ASP A 92 -16.14 1.91 -1.02
N PHE A 93 -15.25 2.90 -1.05
CA PHE A 93 -15.56 4.31 -0.88
C PHE A 93 -14.73 5.15 -1.85
N ASP A 94 -15.23 6.31 -2.28
CA ASP A 94 -14.57 7.10 -3.31
C ASP A 94 -13.34 7.85 -2.79
N LYS A 95 -13.51 8.59 -1.68
CA LYS A 95 -12.49 9.50 -1.16
C LYS A 95 -11.45 8.82 -0.27
N LEU A 96 -10.22 9.32 -0.23
CA LEU A 96 -9.23 8.86 0.74
C LEU A 96 -9.70 9.24 2.16
N LYS A 97 -9.62 8.30 3.11
CA LYS A 97 -10.01 8.57 4.50
C LYS A 97 -8.83 9.18 5.24
N ASP A 98 -9.07 10.24 6.01
CA ASP A 98 -8.03 10.88 6.84
C ASP A 98 -7.35 9.89 7.79
N LYS A 99 -8.09 8.89 8.30
CA LYS A 99 -7.53 7.84 9.15
C LYS A 99 -6.43 7.04 8.43
N ASP A 100 -6.56 6.79 7.14
CA ASP A 100 -5.54 6.09 6.35
C ASP A 100 -4.31 6.98 6.17
N ILE A 101 -4.50 8.28 5.92
CA ILE A 101 -3.41 9.27 5.85
C ILE A 101 -2.63 9.32 7.16
N GLN A 102 -3.33 9.47 8.28
CA GLN A 102 -2.72 9.52 9.62
C GLN A 102 -1.98 8.22 9.95
N LYS A 103 -2.51 7.07 9.51
CA LYS A 103 -1.83 5.77 9.67
C LYS A 103 -0.56 5.69 8.82
N VAL A 104 -0.58 6.17 7.57
CA VAL A 104 0.64 6.27 6.74
C VAL A 104 1.67 7.16 7.42
N HIS A 105 1.28 8.34 7.90
CA HIS A 105 2.19 9.28 8.57
C HIS A 105 2.82 8.70 9.83
N ARG A 106 2.03 8.01 10.66
CA ARG A 106 2.53 7.33 11.87
C ARG A 106 3.55 6.25 11.52
N ASN A 107 3.23 5.39 10.56
CA ASN A 107 4.13 4.32 10.13
C ASN A 107 5.39 4.88 9.46
N TRP A 108 5.26 5.95 8.70
CA TRP A 108 6.40 6.67 8.11
C TRP A 108 7.35 7.17 9.18
N LYS A 109 6.84 7.88 10.19
CA LYS A 109 7.66 8.37 11.31
C LYS A 109 8.41 7.21 11.99
N SER A 110 7.71 6.12 12.30
CA SER A 110 8.32 4.95 12.95
C SER A 110 9.44 4.27 12.14
N LYS A 111 9.50 4.43 10.82
CA LYS A 111 10.49 3.76 9.96
C LYS A 111 11.60 4.69 9.47
N GLU A 112 11.28 5.96 9.28
CA GLU A 112 12.21 6.93 8.69
C GLU A 112 12.84 7.86 9.73
N GLU A 113 12.17 8.10 10.86
CA GLU A 113 12.74 8.84 12.01
C GLU A 113 13.38 7.82 12.97
#